data_AF-A0A550D4K8-F1
#
_entry.id   AF-A0A550D4K8-F1
#
_cell.length_a   1.000
_cell.length_b   1.000
_cell.length_c   1.000
_cell.angle_alpha   90.00
_cell.angle_beta   90.00
_cell.angle_gamma   90.00
#
_symmetry.space_group_name_H-M   'P 1'
#
loop_
_entity.id
_entity.type
_entity.pdbx_description
1 polymer ?
#
loop_
_entity_poly.entity_id
_entity_poly.type
_entity_poly.pdbx_seq_one_letter_code
_entity_poly.pdbx_strand_id
1 'polypeptide(L)'
;MEIRRIQDKVHFDEYEETFSINGYHFSPWLLDELYIYSEENNLLLSLSFQEFLSIMEKIGKDIEIKRINVYNSEKGMIIHINNSEVSIESIIDMYSQKILTLINGERIKNERKLTCALNDCRYDAIFNLNNYIYHYVLNLSLDYNVNVRLRSTNFNLLINEIIIEKLLNKFKVS
;
A
#
# COMPACT_ATOMS: atom_id res chain seq x y z
N MET A 1 -13.08 14.70 -8.06
CA MET A 1 -11.62 14.56 -8.14
C MET A 1 -11.14 15.35 -9.34
N GLU A 2 -10.47 16.47 -9.07
CA GLU A 2 -9.74 17.26 -10.06
C GLU A 2 -8.34 16.67 -10.23
N ILE A 3 -7.88 16.54 -11.47
CA ILE A 3 -6.52 16.05 -11.77
C ILE A 3 -5.72 17.20 -12.36
N ARG A 4 -4.58 17.50 -11.75
CA ARG A 4 -3.68 18.57 -12.18
C ARG A 4 -2.27 18.04 -12.34
N ARG A 5 -1.51 18.64 -13.25
CA ARG A 5 -0.08 18.41 -13.37
C ARG A 5 0.66 19.64 -12.86
N ILE A 6 1.50 19.44 -11.85
CA ILE A 6 2.35 20.49 -11.28
C ILE A 6 3.78 19.98 -11.44
N GLN A 7 4.55 20.63 -12.31
CA GLN A 7 5.88 20.14 -12.72
C GLN A 7 5.78 18.72 -13.31
N ASP A 8 6.57 17.79 -12.80
CA ASP A 8 6.64 16.39 -13.25
C ASP A 8 5.72 15.45 -12.44
N LYS A 9 4.85 16.01 -11.60
CA LYS A 9 3.98 15.24 -10.70
C LYS A 9 2.50 15.47 -11.00
N VAL A 10 1.75 14.36 -10.92
CA VAL A 10 0.29 14.38 -10.96
C VAL A 10 -0.25 14.64 -9.56
N HIS A 11 -1.24 15.50 -9.46
CA HIS A 11 -1.95 15.83 -8.24
C HIS A 11 -3.42 15.41 -8.36
N PHE A 12 -3.92 14.82 -7.27
CA PHE A 12 -5.30 14.45 -7.03
C PHE A 12 -5.89 15.48 -6.07
N ASP A 13 -6.70 16.40 -6.59
CA ASP A 13 -7.06 17.64 -5.93
C ASP A 13 -5.78 18.40 -5.47
N GLU A 14 -5.54 18.50 -4.17
CA GLU A 14 -4.34 19.14 -3.58
C GLU A 14 -3.19 18.17 -3.24
N TYR A 15 -3.42 16.85 -3.36
CA TYR A 15 -2.48 15.83 -2.95
C TYR A 15 -1.60 15.35 -4.11
N GLU A 16 -0.27 15.41 -3.94
CA GLU A 16 0.68 14.80 -4.88
C GLU A 16 0.48 13.29 -4.96
N GLU A 17 0.69 12.70 -6.15
CA GLU A 17 0.82 11.26 -6.31
C GLU A 17 1.79 10.62 -5.31
N THR A 18 1.47 9.40 -4.89
CA THR A 18 2.36 8.62 -4.01
C THR A 18 3.43 7.88 -4.79
N PHE A 19 3.06 7.32 -5.93
CA PHE A 19 3.95 6.68 -6.89
C PHE A 19 3.29 6.62 -8.26
N SER A 20 4.10 6.38 -9.28
CA SER A 20 3.65 6.13 -10.65
C SER A 20 4.34 4.91 -11.24
N ILE A 21 3.65 4.24 -12.15
CA ILE A 21 4.10 3.01 -12.81
C ILE A 21 3.45 2.92 -14.19
N ASN A 22 4.25 2.77 -15.23
CA ASN A 22 3.79 2.59 -16.62
C ASN A 22 2.74 3.64 -17.08
N GLY A 23 2.90 4.92 -16.69
CA GLY A 23 1.97 5.99 -17.05
C GLY A 23 0.66 6.01 -16.24
N TYR A 24 0.57 5.21 -15.17
CA TYR A 24 -0.49 5.28 -14.18
C TYR A 24 0.03 5.92 -12.90
N HIS A 25 -0.75 6.87 -12.39
CA HIS A 25 -0.45 7.68 -11.22
C HIS A 25 -1.38 7.28 -10.09
N PHE A 26 -0.84 7.06 -8.90
CA PHE A 26 -1.59 6.59 -7.74
C PHE A 26 -1.69 7.71 -6.69
N SER A 27 -2.91 8.07 -6.30
CA SER A 27 -3.14 9.00 -5.20
C SER A 27 -2.69 8.40 -3.86
N PRO A 28 -2.51 9.20 -2.80
CA PRO A 28 -2.61 8.67 -1.44
C PRO A 28 -4.02 8.13 -1.19
N TRP A 29 -4.21 7.41 -0.09
CA TRP A 29 -5.55 7.08 0.39
C TRP A 29 -6.29 8.35 0.80
N LEU A 30 -7.32 8.71 0.05
CA LEU A 30 -8.18 9.88 0.27
C LEU A 30 -9.56 9.38 0.69
N LEU A 31 -9.93 9.60 1.95
CA LEU A 31 -11.22 9.13 2.50
C LEU A 31 -11.48 7.63 2.26
N ASP A 32 -10.45 6.79 2.49
CA ASP A 32 -10.44 5.34 2.26
C ASP A 32 -10.60 4.89 0.79
N GLU A 33 -10.44 5.82 -0.16
CA GLU A 33 -10.36 5.52 -1.58
C GLU A 33 -8.96 5.77 -2.15
N LEU A 34 -8.55 4.89 -3.05
CA LEU A 34 -7.36 5.02 -3.87
C LEU A 34 -7.80 5.42 -5.27
N TYR A 35 -7.27 6.52 -5.79
CA TYR A 35 -7.52 6.99 -7.14
C TYR A 35 -6.32 6.66 -8.02
N ILE A 36 -6.60 6.16 -9.22
CA ILE A 36 -5.60 5.77 -10.21
C ILE A 36 -5.91 6.49 -11.51
N TYR A 37 -4.99 7.34 -11.96
CA TYR A 37 -5.14 8.10 -13.19
C TYR A 37 -4.19 7.60 -14.28
N SER A 38 -4.70 7.36 -15.48
CA SER A 38 -3.91 7.03 -16.67
C SER A 38 -3.91 8.22 -17.63
N GLU A 39 -2.74 8.80 -17.88
CA GLU A 39 -2.59 9.94 -18.82
C GLU A 39 -2.95 9.53 -20.25
N GLU A 40 -2.45 8.37 -20.70
CA GLU A 40 -2.65 7.88 -22.08
C GLU A 40 -4.12 7.69 -22.42
N ASN A 41 -4.89 7.13 -21.50
CA ASN A 41 -6.29 6.80 -21.73
C ASN A 41 -7.26 7.88 -21.23
N ASN A 42 -6.74 8.95 -20.61
CA ASN A 42 -7.50 9.93 -19.85
C ASN A 42 -8.55 9.27 -18.93
N LEU A 43 -8.13 8.21 -18.24
CA LEU A 43 -8.99 7.33 -17.46
C LEU A 43 -8.72 7.56 -15.97
N LEU A 44 -9.77 7.84 -15.21
CA LEU A 44 -9.73 7.89 -13.76
C LEU A 44 -10.48 6.68 -13.20
N LEU A 45 -9.76 5.83 -12.49
CA LEU A 45 -10.30 4.71 -11.72
C LEU A 45 -10.24 5.07 -10.23
N SER A 46 -11.16 4.52 -9.45
CA SER A 46 -11.09 4.58 -8.00
C SER A 46 -11.43 3.22 -7.41
N LEU A 47 -10.91 2.92 -6.23
CA LEU A 47 -11.31 1.76 -5.46
C LEU A 47 -11.21 2.06 -3.97
N SER A 48 -12.19 1.60 -3.20
CA SER A 48 -12.12 1.60 -1.75
C SER A 48 -11.02 0.65 -1.26
N PHE A 49 -10.56 0.86 -0.03
CA PHE A 49 -9.59 -0.05 0.58
C PHE A 49 -10.09 -1.50 0.66
N GLN A 50 -11.38 -1.71 0.91
CA GLN A 50 -11.96 -3.07 0.95
C GLN A 50 -11.97 -3.73 -0.43
N GLU A 51 -12.32 -2.99 -1.50
CA GLU A 51 -12.20 -3.48 -2.87
C GLU A 51 -10.73 -3.83 -3.18
N PHE A 52 -9.78 -2.98 -2.79
CA PHE A 52 -8.35 -3.26 -2.96
C PHE A 52 -7.93 -4.56 -2.26
N LEU A 53 -8.32 -4.76 -1.01
CA LEU A 53 -8.03 -5.98 -0.27
C LEU A 53 -8.63 -7.21 -0.97
N SER A 54 -9.89 -7.13 -1.41
CA SER A 54 -10.55 -8.24 -2.12
C SER A 54 -9.84 -8.59 -3.43
N ILE A 55 -9.44 -7.58 -4.22
CA ILE A 55 -8.66 -7.79 -5.44
C ILE A 55 -7.30 -8.43 -5.09
N MET A 56 -6.56 -7.88 -4.12
CA MET A 56 -5.28 -8.46 -3.69
C MET A 56 -5.43 -9.88 -3.15
N GLU A 57 -6.56 -10.22 -2.52
CA GLU A 57 -6.87 -11.57 -2.10
C GLU A 57 -7.07 -12.52 -3.27
N LYS A 58 -7.75 -12.06 -4.32
CA LYS A 58 -8.07 -12.80 -5.54
C LYS A 58 -6.84 -13.05 -6.43
N ILE A 59 -6.04 -12.01 -6.68
CA ILE A 59 -4.94 -12.07 -7.67
C ILE A 59 -3.53 -11.99 -7.06
N GLY A 60 -3.41 -11.52 -5.81
CA GLY A 60 -2.12 -11.34 -5.16
C GLY A 60 -1.53 -12.65 -4.66
N LYS A 61 -0.21 -12.78 -4.77
CA LYS A 61 0.57 -13.91 -4.24
C LYS A 61 1.26 -13.51 -2.94
N ASP A 62 1.15 -14.36 -1.92
CA ASP A 62 1.93 -14.20 -0.69
C ASP A 62 3.42 -14.37 -1.02
N ILE A 63 4.23 -13.45 -0.51
CA ILE A 63 5.69 -13.49 -0.61
C ILE A 63 6.22 -14.08 0.69
N GLU A 64 6.97 -15.18 0.57
CA GLU A 64 7.59 -15.82 1.72
C GLU A 64 8.62 -14.89 2.36
N ILE A 65 8.43 -14.57 3.63
CA ILE A 65 9.35 -13.72 4.37
C ILE A 65 10.49 -14.58 4.92
N LYS A 66 11.68 -14.43 4.33
CA LYS A 66 12.86 -15.21 4.72
C LYS A 66 13.36 -14.89 6.13
N ARG A 67 13.30 -13.62 6.52
CA ARG A 67 13.82 -13.16 7.81
C ARG A 67 13.12 -11.90 8.29
N ILE A 68 12.76 -11.90 9.57
CA ILE A 68 12.28 -10.74 10.32
C ILE A 68 13.23 -10.54 11.49
N ASN A 69 13.85 -9.37 11.59
CA ASN A 69 14.59 -8.95 12.77
C ASN A 69 13.83 -7.84 13.47
N VAL A 70 13.64 -7.98 14.78
CA VAL A 70 12.93 -7.00 15.60
C VAL A 70 13.90 -6.47 16.65
N TYR A 71 14.05 -5.14 16.69
CA TYR A 71 14.87 -4.45 17.68
C TYR A 71 13.96 -3.56 18.53
N ASN A 72 13.92 -3.85 19.84
CA ASN A 72 13.05 -3.15 20.78
C ASN A 72 13.87 -2.19 21.64
N SER A 73 13.28 -1.02 21.89
CA SER A 73 13.76 -0.05 22.88
C SER A 73 12.57 0.44 23.71
N GLU A 74 12.85 1.13 24.82
CA GLU A 74 11.80 1.76 25.63
C GLU A 74 10.94 2.77 24.85
N LYS A 75 11.47 3.32 23.75
CA LYS A 75 10.81 4.38 22.96
C LYS A 75 10.12 3.89 21.69
N GLY A 76 10.36 2.65 21.29
CA GLY A 76 9.89 2.19 20.00
C GLY A 76 10.53 0.89 19.54
N MET A 77 10.10 0.48 18.35
CA MET A 77 10.46 -0.78 17.72
C MET A 77 10.98 -0.52 16.30
N ILE A 78 12.01 -1.26 15.89
CA ILE A 78 12.47 -1.31 14.51
C ILE A 78 12.30 -2.74 14.00
N ILE A 79 11.59 -2.89 12.89
CA ILE A 79 11.35 -4.17 12.23
C ILE A 79 12.04 -4.14 10.88
N HIS A 80 12.96 -5.08 10.65
CA HIS A 80 13.59 -5.27 9.36
C HIS A 80 13.14 -6.60 8.76
N ILE A 81 12.58 -6.53 7.56
CA ILE A 81 12.21 -7.67 6.75
C ILE A 81 13.14 -7.68 5.54
N ASN A 82 13.85 -8.78 5.35
CA ASN A 82 14.68 -8.98 4.16
C ASN A 82 14.14 -10.16 3.36
N ASN A 83 13.70 -9.85 2.14
CA ASN A 83 13.51 -10.79 1.05
C ASN A 83 14.59 -10.54 -0.02
N SER A 84 14.83 -11.50 -0.89
CA SER A 84 15.83 -11.45 -1.96
C SER A 84 15.78 -10.17 -2.80
N GLU A 85 14.58 -9.60 -3.00
CA GLU A 85 14.36 -8.44 -3.88
C GLU A 85 13.80 -7.20 -3.15
N VAL A 86 13.35 -7.38 -1.89
CA VAL A 86 12.67 -6.33 -1.12
C VAL A 86 13.24 -6.31 0.30
N SER A 87 13.79 -5.16 0.69
CA SER A 87 14.11 -4.84 2.08
C SER A 87 13.09 -3.85 2.60
N ILE A 88 12.43 -4.19 3.71
CA ILE A 88 11.45 -3.33 4.38
C ILE A 88 11.98 -3.01 5.78
N GLU A 89 12.02 -1.73 6.12
CA GLU A 89 12.33 -1.26 7.47
C GLU A 89 11.15 -0.44 7.98
N SER A 90 10.56 -0.86 9.09
CA SER A 90 9.50 -0.12 9.77
C SER A 90 9.97 0.33 11.14
N ILE A 91 10.02 1.65 11.33
CA ILE A 91 10.39 2.31 12.59
C ILE A 91 9.11 2.81 13.24
N ILE A 92 8.87 2.36 14.46
CA ILE A 92 7.61 2.57 15.18
C ILE A 92 7.88 3.31 16.47
N ASP A 93 7.29 4.49 16.59
CA ASP A 93 7.21 5.22 17.84
C ASP A 93 5.91 4.82 18.55
N MET A 94 6.06 4.02 19.60
CA MET A 94 4.93 3.49 20.37
C MET A 94 4.22 4.57 21.19
N TYR A 95 4.91 5.67 21.55
CA TYR A 95 4.30 6.76 22.30
C TYR A 95 3.40 7.63 21.42
N SER A 96 3.88 7.98 20.22
CA SER A 96 3.11 8.82 19.29
C SER A 96 2.23 8.03 18.33
N GLN A 97 2.28 6.69 18.39
CA GLN A 97 1.59 5.77 17.48
C GLN A 97 1.88 6.10 16.01
N LYS A 98 3.13 6.50 15.73
CA LYS A 98 3.60 6.81 14.39
C LYS A 98 4.50 5.70 13.89
N ILE A 99 4.42 5.47 12.60
CA ILE A 99 5.25 4.53 11.88
C ILE A 99 5.88 5.25 10.69
N LEU A 100 7.15 4.97 10.46
CA LEU A 100 7.87 5.32 9.25
C LEU A 100 8.29 4.01 8.60
N THR A 101 7.89 3.80 7.35
CA THR A 101 8.30 2.62 6.59
C THR A 101 9.17 3.02 5.41
N LEU A 102 10.30 2.33 5.27
CA LEU A 102 11.24 2.44 4.17
C LEU A 102 11.24 1.14 3.37
N ILE A 103 11.20 1.23 2.04
CA ILE A 103 11.36 0.12 1.11
C ILE A 103 12.63 0.36 0.32
N ASN A 104 13.60 -0.55 0.43
CA ASN A 104 14.93 -0.41 -0.18
C ASN A 104 15.59 0.96 0.13
N GLY A 105 15.33 1.51 1.32
CA GLY A 105 15.85 2.80 1.77
C GLY A 105 14.98 4.02 1.41
N GLU A 106 13.94 3.86 0.60
CA GLU A 106 13.04 4.95 0.21
C GLU A 106 11.77 4.97 1.06
N ARG A 107 11.37 6.16 1.50
CA ARG A 107 10.14 6.33 2.29
C ARG A 107 8.92 6.07 1.42
N ILE A 108 8.04 5.18 1.89
CA ILE A 108 6.74 5.01 1.23
C ILE A 108 5.81 6.18 1.53
N LYS A 109 5.04 6.57 0.52
CA LYS A 109 4.04 7.64 0.65
C LYS A 109 2.60 7.11 0.72
N ASN A 110 2.35 5.90 0.22
CA ASN A 110 1.03 5.30 0.19
C ASN A 110 0.82 4.37 1.38
N GLU A 111 0.59 4.96 2.54
CA GLU A 111 0.41 4.27 3.82
C GLU A 111 -0.92 4.62 4.46
N ARG A 112 -1.52 3.67 5.17
CA ARG A 112 -2.62 3.93 6.10
C ARG A 112 -2.04 4.17 7.49
N LYS A 113 -2.76 4.95 8.30
CA LYS A 113 -2.35 5.19 9.70
C LYS A 113 -2.34 3.87 10.47
N LEU A 114 -1.39 3.74 11.39
CA LEU A 114 -1.38 2.66 12.36
C LEU A 114 -2.70 2.70 13.14
N THR A 115 -3.49 1.62 13.04
CA THR A 115 -4.82 1.52 13.63
C THR A 115 -4.78 0.47 14.74
N CYS A 116 -5.02 0.88 15.97
CA CYS A 116 -4.98 -0.01 17.14
C CYS A 116 -6.39 -0.27 17.67
N ALA A 117 -6.75 -1.54 17.81
CA ALA A 117 -8.03 -1.97 18.40
C ALA A 117 -7.76 -3.02 19.48
N LEU A 118 -8.26 -2.78 20.68
CA LEU A 118 -8.28 -3.76 21.78
C LEU A 118 -6.95 -4.52 21.96
N ASN A 119 -5.81 -3.83 21.80
CA ASN A 119 -4.43 -4.32 21.98
C ASN A 119 -3.67 -4.83 20.76
N ASP A 120 -4.32 -4.87 19.59
CA ASP A 120 -3.66 -5.21 18.33
C ASP A 120 -3.59 -3.98 17.43
N CYS A 121 -2.39 -3.65 16.96
CA CYS A 121 -2.17 -2.56 16.01
C CYS A 121 -1.90 -3.13 14.61
N ARG A 122 -2.56 -2.56 13.61
CA ARG A 122 -2.41 -2.91 12.21
C ARG A 122 -1.95 -1.72 11.40
N TYR A 123 -0.99 -1.97 10.52
CA TYR A 123 -0.51 -1.03 9.53
C TYR A 123 -0.58 -1.66 8.14
N ASP A 124 -1.08 -0.88 7.19
CA ASP A 124 -1.20 -1.27 5.79
C ASP A 124 -0.52 -0.25 4.91
N ALA A 125 0.24 -0.73 3.94
CA ALA A 125 1.03 0.08 3.04
C ALA A 125 1.06 -0.52 1.64
N ILE A 126 1.15 0.36 0.64
CA ILE A 126 1.25 -0.02 -0.76
C ILE A 126 2.48 0.66 -1.36
N PHE A 127 3.20 -0.09 -2.18
CA PHE A 127 4.31 0.44 -2.96
C PHE A 127 4.47 -0.35 -4.25
N ASN A 128 5.17 0.25 -5.21
CA ASN A 128 5.56 -0.43 -6.43
C ASN A 128 7.06 -0.77 -6.41
N LEU A 129 7.42 -1.91 -6.99
CA LEU A 129 8.80 -2.26 -7.28
C LEU A 129 8.84 -3.22 -8.48
N ASN A 130 9.74 -2.99 -9.44
CA ASN A 130 9.96 -3.88 -10.59
C ASN A 130 8.68 -4.30 -11.36
N ASN A 131 7.75 -3.37 -11.59
CA ASN A 131 6.43 -3.62 -12.21
C ASN A 131 5.44 -4.48 -11.40
N TYR A 132 5.68 -4.65 -10.11
CA TYR A 132 4.75 -5.26 -9.17
C TYR A 132 4.20 -4.22 -8.21
N ILE A 133 2.96 -4.43 -7.78
CA ILE A 133 2.33 -3.73 -6.67
C ILE A 133 2.39 -4.65 -5.46
N TYR A 134 2.91 -4.12 -4.36
CA TYR A 134 3.03 -4.81 -3.10
C TYR A 134 2.03 -4.26 -2.10
N HIS A 135 1.44 -5.16 -1.32
CA HIS A 135 0.65 -4.83 -0.14
C HIS A 135 1.40 -5.37 1.09
N TYR A 136 1.91 -4.44 1.88
CA TYR A 136 2.60 -4.71 3.13
C TYR A 136 1.61 -4.55 4.28
N VAL A 137 1.50 -5.61 5.08
CA VAL A 137 0.70 -5.63 6.30
C VAL A 137 1.61 -5.95 7.47
N LEU A 138 1.56 -5.09 8.47
CA LEU A 138 2.22 -5.29 9.76
C LEU A 138 1.17 -5.33 10.85
N ASN A 139 1.14 -6.43 11.60
CA ASN A 139 0.36 -6.56 12.82
C ASN A 139 1.29 -6.65 14.03
N LEU A 140 0.98 -5.87 15.05
CA LEU A 140 1.69 -5.80 16.32
C LEU A 140 0.72 -6.13 17.43
N SER A 141 0.98 -7.19 18.18
CA SER A 141 0.22 -7.44 19.41
C SER A 141 0.85 -6.73 20.60
N LEU A 142 0.10 -6.62 21.70
CA LEU A 142 0.57 -6.09 22.98
C LEU A 142 1.82 -6.80 23.53
N ASP A 143 1.98 -8.09 23.24
CA ASP A 143 3.13 -8.88 23.67
C ASP A 143 4.37 -8.63 22.78
N TYR A 144 4.34 -7.59 21.95
CA TYR A 144 5.34 -7.27 20.95
C TYR A 144 5.55 -8.38 19.92
N ASN A 145 4.55 -9.26 19.73
CA ASN A 145 4.59 -10.23 18.64
C ASN A 145 4.35 -9.49 17.32
N VAL A 146 5.30 -9.67 16.42
CA VAL A 146 5.30 -9.05 15.10
C VAL A 146 4.86 -10.09 14.09
N ASN A 147 3.71 -9.87 13.44
CA ASN A 147 3.28 -10.66 12.29
C ASN A 147 3.29 -9.78 11.04
N VAL A 148 4.02 -10.23 10.04
CA VAL A 148 4.16 -9.51 8.77
C VAL A 148 3.58 -10.37 7.66
N ARG A 149 2.79 -9.75 6.80
CA ARG A 149 2.39 -10.32 5.52
C ARG A 149 2.79 -9.36 4.41
N LEU A 150 3.36 -9.92 3.35
CA LEU A 150 3.68 -9.20 2.12
C LEU A 150 3.01 -9.93 0.97
N ARG A 151 2.10 -9.26 0.26
CA ARG A 151 1.51 -9.78 -0.98
C ARG A 151 2.00 -8.96 -2.16
N SER A 152 2.11 -9.60 -3.31
CA SER A 152 2.44 -8.91 -4.55
C SER A 152 1.54 -9.34 -5.70
N THR A 153 1.30 -8.44 -6.65
CA THR A 153 0.67 -8.76 -7.92
C THR A 153 1.35 -7.98 -9.04
N ASN A 154 1.30 -8.51 -10.26
CA ASN A 154 1.77 -7.77 -11.42
C ASN A 154 0.86 -6.56 -11.66
N PHE A 155 1.45 -5.42 -12.00
CA PHE A 155 0.71 -4.18 -12.22
C PHE A 155 -0.43 -4.31 -13.25
N ASN A 156 -0.17 -4.95 -14.40
CA ASN A 156 -1.17 -5.10 -15.45
C ASN A 156 -2.34 -5.98 -14.98
N LEU A 157 -2.06 -7.00 -14.18
CA LEU A 157 -3.09 -7.86 -13.60
C LEU A 157 -3.99 -7.09 -12.64
N LEU A 158 -3.40 -6.22 -11.81
CA LEU A 158 -4.16 -5.34 -10.90
C LEU A 158 -5.09 -4.40 -11.66
N ILE A 159 -4.58 -3.66 -12.66
CA ILE A 159 -5.40 -2.71 -13.43
C ILE A 159 -6.55 -3.42 -14.15
N ASN A 160 -6.27 -4.58 -14.76
CA ASN A 160 -7.30 -5.37 -15.44
C ASN A 160 -8.41 -5.79 -14.47
N GLU A 161 -8.04 -6.28 -13.28
CA GLU A 161 -9.01 -6.69 -12.27
C GLU A 161 -9.85 -5.51 -11.78
N ILE A 162 -9.24 -4.34 -11.55
CA ILE A 162 -9.97 -3.12 -11.18
C ILE A 162 -10.98 -2.74 -12.26
N ILE A 163 -10.58 -2.76 -13.53
CA ILE A 163 -11.47 -2.42 -14.65
C ILE A 163 -12.63 -3.42 -14.73
N ILE A 164 -12.34 -4.73 -14.61
CA ILE A 164 -13.36 -5.79 -14.64
C ILE A 164 -14.36 -5.60 -13.50
N GLU A 165 -13.90 -5.45 -12.26
CA GLU A 165 -14.75 -5.25 -11.08
C GLU A 165 -15.64 -4.01 -11.23
N LYS A 166 -15.10 -2.90 -11.76
CA LYS A 166 -15.90 -1.69 -12.05
C LYS A 166 -16.94 -1.89 -13.16
N LEU A 167 -16.62 -2.65 -14.21
CA LEU A 167 -17.57 -2.98 -15.26
C LEU A 167 -18.70 -3.88 -14.72
N LEU A 168 -18.38 -4.94 -13.99
CA LEU A 168 -19.36 -5.85 -13.39
C LEU A 168 -20.33 -5.10 -12.47
N ASN A 169 -19.80 -4.24 -11.59
CA ASN A 169 -20.59 -3.40 -10.70
C ASN A 169 -21.50 -2.44 -11.47
N LYS A 170 -21.00 -1.81 -12.54
CA LYS A 170 -21.79 -0.90 -13.37
C LYS A 170 -22.93 -1.61 -14.11
N PHE A 171 -22.69 -2.83 -14.59
CA PHE A 171 -23.67 -3.61 -15.34
C PHE A 171 -24.53 -4.54 -14.46
N LYS A 172 -24.33 -4.53 -13.13
CA LYS A 172 -25.03 -5.41 -12.16
C LYS A 172 -24.96 -6.88 -12.54
N VAL A 173 -23.85 -7.32 -13.12
CA VAL A 173 -23.64 -8.72 -13.47
C VAL A 173 -23.06 -9.40 -12.25
N SER A 174 -23.91 -10.11 -11.51
CA SER A 174 -23.57 -10.99 -10.38
C SER A 174 -23.53 -12.45 -10.80
#